data_AF-A0A4R6T9K8-F1
#
_entry.id   AF-A0A4R6T9K8-F1
#
_cell.length_a   1.000
_cell.length_b   1.000
_cell.length_c   1.000
_cell.angle_alpha   90.00
_cell.angle_beta   90.00
_cell.angle_gamma   90.00
#
_symmetry.space_group_name_H-M   'P 1'
#
loop_
_entity.id
_entity.type
_entity.pdbx_description
1 polymer ?
#
loop_
_entity_poly.entity_id
_entity_poly.type
_entity_poly.pdbx_seq_one_letter_code
_entity_poly.pdbx_strand_id
1 'polypeptide(L)'
;MKSTKILALAGSFLAMGLWTACSAPKEETTEETVVEVVEETPAPSNTVVDIAIGSQDHTTLVAAVQAAGLVETLSGTGPFTVFAPTNAAFAALPAGTVEGLLKAESKDALTGILTYHVVAGNVMSGDLSDGQVVTTVNGQTLTVSIKDGKVMIGGATVVAADLAGSNGVVHVIDSVLLPK
;
A
#
# COMPACT_ATOMS: atom_id res chain seq x y z
N MET A 1 -5.77 -4.46 -87.90
CA MET A 1 -6.24 -4.62 -86.50
C MET A 1 -7.36 -3.59 -86.27
N LYS A 2 -8.62 -3.69 -86.72
CA LYS A 2 -9.59 -4.80 -86.94
C LYS A 2 -9.71 -5.65 -85.67
N SER A 3 -10.80 -5.70 -84.90
CA SER A 3 -12.21 -5.33 -85.11
C SER A 3 -12.87 -5.46 -83.72
N THR A 4 -13.64 -4.50 -83.18
CA THR A 4 -15.06 -4.23 -83.47
C THR A 4 -16.03 -5.35 -83.05
N LYS A 5 -16.74 -5.08 -81.93
CA LYS A 5 -18.16 -5.31 -81.59
C LYS A 5 -18.68 -6.75 -81.46
N ILE A 6 -19.52 -6.99 -80.43
CA ILE A 6 -20.93 -7.46 -80.53
C ILE A 6 -21.66 -7.40 -79.16
N LEU A 7 -22.86 -6.78 -79.22
CA LEU A 7 -24.15 -6.96 -78.52
C LEU A 7 -24.31 -7.31 -77.02
N ALA A 8 -24.98 -6.40 -76.31
CA ALA A 8 -26.35 -6.50 -75.73
C ALA A 8 -26.95 -7.88 -75.36
N LEU A 9 -27.43 -8.08 -74.11
CA LEU A 9 -28.81 -7.82 -73.60
C LEU A 9 -29.14 -8.65 -72.32
N ALA A 10 -29.91 -8.05 -71.39
CA ALA A 10 -30.93 -8.62 -70.47
C ALA A 10 -30.59 -9.11 -69.02
N GLY A 11 -31.41 -8.63 -68.05
CA GLY A 11 -31.64 -9.15 -66.69
C GLY A 11 -31.29 -8.14 -65.57
N SER A 12 -32.13 -7.19 -65.12
CA SER A 12 -33.43 -7.22 -64.43
C SER A 12 -33.37 -7.68 -62.94
N PHE A 13 -33.70 -6.73 -62.05
CA PHE A 13 -33.99 -6.82 -60.60
C PHE A 13 -32.88 -7.28 -59.63
N LEU A 14 -32.47 -6.40 -58.71
CA LEU A 14 -32.98 -6.31 -57.32
C LEU A 14 -32.18 -5.30 -56.48
N ALA A 15 -32.77 -4.82 -55.38
CA ALA A 15 -32.25 -3.95 -54.29
C ALA A 15 -32.44 -2.45 -54.55
N MET A 16 -33.63 -1.86 -54.32
CA MET A 16 -34.33 -1.65 -53.03
C MET A 16 -33.43 -1.00 -51.97
N GLY A 17 -33.48 0.33 -51.92
CA GLY A 17 -32.83 1.11 -50.89
C GLY A 17 -33.49 0.94 -49.52
N LEU A 18 -32.72 1.25 -48.48
CA LEU A 18 -33.27 1.49 -47.15
C LEU A 18 -32.43 2.56 -46.43
N TRP A 19 -33.15 3.58 -45.98
CA TRP A 19 -32.70 4.74 -45.23
C TRP A 19 -32.33 4.32 -43.81
N THR A 20 -31.15 4.76 -43.36
CA THR A 20 -30.63 4.65 -42.00
C THR A 20 -31.61 5.19 -40.94
N ALA A 21 -31.91 4.39 -39.92
CA ALA A 21 -32.09 4.86 -38.54
C ALA A 21 -31.96 3.72 -37.51
N CYS A 22 -31.23 4.05 -36.46
CA CYS A 22 -30.71 3.25 -35.35
C CYS A 22 -31.80 2.64 -34.44
N SER A 23 -31.66 1.36 -34.06
CA SER A 23 -31.99 0.88 -32.71
C SER A 23 -31.50 -0.56 -32.46
N ALA A 24 -30.64 -0.67 -31.45
CA ALA A 24 -30.36 -1.79 -30.55
C ALA A 24 -30.03 -3.19 -31.11
N PRO A 25 -28.84 -3.76 -30.78
CA PRO A 25 -28.61 -5.19 -30.84
C PRO A 25 -28.65 -5.86 -29.46
N LYS A 26 -29.29 -7.02 -29.41
CA LYS A 26 -29.09 -8.07 -28.40
C LYS A 26 -28.40 -9.27 -29.09
N GLU A 27 -27.23 -9.61 -28.55
CA GLU A 27 -26.58 -10.93 -28.41
C GLU A 27 -25.98 -11.73 -29.58
N GLU A 28 -24.93 -12.47 -29.15
CA GLU A 28 -24.19 -13.61 -29.71
C GLU A 28 -23.23 -13.35 -30.88
N THR A 29 -22.03 -13.92 -30.98
CA THR A 29 -21.14 -14.74 -30.11
C THR A 29 -19.84 -14.87 -30.93
N THR A 30 -18.67 -14.94 -30.27
CA THR A 30 -17.32 -15.33 -30.78
C THR A 30 -16.70 -14.41 -31.85
N GLU A 31 -15.40 -14.06 -31.85
CA GLU A 31 -14.18 -14.76 -31.41
C GLU A 31 -12.99 -13.76 -31.47
N GLU A 32 -11.86 -14.15 -30.88
CA GLU A 32 -10.50 -13.56 -31.04
C GLU A 32 -10.13 -12.27 -30.29
N THR A 33 -9.84 -12.47 -29.00
CA THR A 33 -8.54 -12.19 -28.37
C THR A 33 -7.60 -11.20 -29.07
N VAL A 34 -7.59 -9.95 -28.60
CA VAL A 34 -6.36 -9.28 -28.10
C VAL A 34 -6.80 -8.32 -27.00
N VAL A 35 -6.97 -8.83 -25.78
CA VAL A 35 -7.12 -7.93 -24.62
C VAL A 35 -5.72 -7.43 -24.32
N GLU A 36 -5.52 -6.15 -24.59
CA GLU A 36 -4.42 -5.34 -24.10
C GLU A 36 -4.35 -5.56 -22.58
N VAL A 37 -3.37 -6.35 -22.14
CA VAL A 37 -3.14 -6.65 -20.73
C VAL A 37 -2.64 -5.36 -20.09
N VAL A 38 -3.57 -4.52 -19.67
CA VAL A 38 -3.29 -3.53 -18.63
C VAL A 38 -3.06 -4.38 -17.38
N GLU A 39 -1.80 -4.54 -17.00
CA GLU A 39 -1.41 -5.15 -15.74
C GLU A 39 -1.97 -4.28 -14.59
N GLU A 40 -3.22 -4.49 -14.21
CA GLU A 40 -3.69 -4.13 -12.88
C GLU A 40 -3.00 -5.09 -11.91
N THR A 41 -1.80 -4.70 -11.46
CA THR A 41 -1.19 -5.28 -10.27
C THR A 41 -2.23 -5.14 -9.14
N PRO A 42 -2.72 -6.23 -8.53
CA PRO A 42 -3.71 -6.12 -7.48
C PRO A 42 -3.10 -5.27 -6.36
N ALA A 43 -3.68 -4.10 -6.11
CA ALA A 43 -3.32 -3.28 -4.96
C ALA A 43 -3.33 -4.19 -3.71
N PRO A 44 -2.35 -4.06 -2.81
CA PRO A 44 -2.35 -4.87 -1.58
C PRO A 44 -3.71 -4.70 -0.92
N SER A 45 -4.48 -5.78 -0.77
CA SER A 45 -5.82 -5.75 -0.16
C SER A 45 -5.75 -5.59 1.37
N ASN A 46 -4.56 -5.79 1.92
CA ASN A 46 -4.29 -5.84 3.35
C ASN A 46 -3.79 -4.48 3.84
N THR A 47 -4.36 -3.97 4.92
CA THR A 47 -3.90 -2.75 5.58
C THR A 47 -2.54 -2.96 6.24
N VAL A 48 -1.87 -1.88 6.63
CA VAL A 48 -0.65 -1.95 7.44
C VAL A 48 -0.83 -2.76 8.72
N VAL A 49 -2.03 -2.77 9.30
CA VAL A 49 -2.37 -3.56 10.49
C VAL A 49 -2.51 -5.04 10.13
N ASP A 50 -3.16 -5.37 9.01
CA ASP A 50 -3.30 -6.75 8.55
C ASP A 50 -1.94 -7.40 8.23
N ILE A 51 -1.00 -6.62 7.68
CA ILE A 51 0.39 -7.06 7.44
C ILE A 51 1.06 -7.42 8.77
N ALA A 52 0.89 -6.60 9.81
CA ALA A 52 1.43 -6.87 11.14
C ALA A 52 0.76 -8.10 11.80
N ILE A 53 -0.56 -8.27 11.64
CA ILE A 53 -1.30 -9.44 12.16
C ILE A 53 -0.84 -10.74 11.47
N GLY A 54 -0.55 -10.69 10.16
CA GLY A 54 -0.05 -11.83 9.41
C GLY A 54 1.37 -12.26 9.76
N SER A 55 2.10 -11.46 10.54
CA SER A 55 3.50 -11.70 10.88
C SER A 55 3.68 -12.17 12.33
N GLN A 56 4.38 -13.29 12.50
CA GLN A 56 4.70 -13.85 13.83
C GLN A 56 5.64 -12.96 14.65
N ASP A 57 6.38 -12.08 13.99
CA ASP A 57 7.36 -11.19 14.63
C ASP A 57 6.77 -9.89 15.16
N HIS A 58 5.48 -9.62 14.93
CA HIS A 58 4.82 -8.36 15.29
C HIS A 58 3.65 -8.53 16.29
N THR A 59 3.53 -9.71 16.90
CA THR A 59 2.43 -10.03 17.83
C THR A 59 2.35 -9.08 19.03
N THR A 60 3.50 -8.62 19.56
CA THR A 60 3.54 -7.65 20.68
C THR A 60 3.00 -6.28 20.26
N LEU A 61 3.34 -5.83 19.05
CA LEU A 61 2.85 -4.57 18.49
C LEU A 61 1.34 -4.63 18.28
N VAL A 62 0.83 -5.72 17.71
CA VAL A 62 -0.61 -5.93 17.48
C VAL A 62 -1.38 -5.88 18.81
N ALA A 63 -0.88 -6.55 19.85
CA ALA A 63 -1.49 -6.49 21.18
C ALA A 63 -1.50 -5.06 21.76
N ALA A 64 -0.43 -4.29 21.57
CA ALA A 64 -0.35 -2.90 21.99
C ALA A 64 -1.35 -2.00 21.24
N VAL A 65 -1.46 -2.13 19.91
CA VAL A 65 -2.39 -1.35 19.09
C VAL A 65 -3.84 -1.66 19.44
N GLN A 66 -4.16 -2.93 19.72
CA GLN A 66 -5.49 -3.33 20.20
C GLN A 66 -5.78 -2.76 21.60
N ALA A 67 -4.82 -2.83 22.52
CA ALA A 67 -4.96 -2.28 23.87
C ALA A 67 -5.14 -0.74 23.89
N ALA A 68 -4.51 -0.04 22.93
CA ALA A 68 -4.62 1.39 22.73
C ALA A 68 -5.87 1.80 21.91
N GLY A 69 -6.55 0.86 21.25
CA GLY A 69 -7.71 1.16 20.40
C GLY A 69 -7.37 1.92 19.12
N LEU A 70 -6.12 1.82 18.63
CA LEU A 70 -5.65 2.55 17.44
C LEU A 70 -5.85 1.77 16.12
N VAL A 71 -6.41 0.55 16.18
CA VAL A 71 -6.64 -0.29 14.99
C VAL A 71 -7.44 0.46 13.93
N GLU A 72 -8.53 1.12 14.31
CA GLU A 72 -9.40 1.85 13.38
C GLU A 72 -8.68 3.04 12.74
N THR A 73 -7.91 3.79 13.53
CA THR A 73 -7.12 4.94 13.05
C THR A 73 -6.03 4.51 12.08
N LEU A 74 -5.30 3.45 12.39
CA LEU A 74 -4.22 2.92 11.55
C LEU A 74 -4.72 2.12 10.35
N SER A 75 -5.99 1.74 10.34
CA SER A 75 -6.68 1.14 9.17
C SER A 75 -7.43 2.17 8.34
N GLY A 76 -7.42 3.45 8.75
CA GLY A 76 -8.07 4.54 8.04
C GLY A 76 -7.44 4.84 6.67
N THR A 77 -8.06 5.77 5.94
CA THR A 77 -7.61 6.21 4.62
C THR A 77 -6.27 6.94 4.73
N GLY A 78 -5.19 6.23 4.38
CA GLY A 78 -3.81 6.73 4.42
C GLY A 78 -3.51 7.81 3.36
N PRO A 79 -2.23 8.18 3.19
CA PRO A 79 -1.06 7.33 3.42
C PRO A 79 -0.43 7.44 4.82
N PHE A 80 -0.09 6.30 5.41
CA PHE A 80 0.68 6.20 6.65
C PHE A 80 2.00 5.46 6.43
N THR A 81 3.05 5.90 7.09
CA THR A 81 4.30 5.14 7.20
C THR A 81 4.43 4.66 8.63
N VAL A 82 4.43 3.34 8.83
CA VAL A 82 4.47 2.71 10.15
C VAL A 82 5.82 2.04 10.36
N PHE A 83 6.53 2.46 11.41
CA PHE A 83 7.74 1.79 11.86
C PHE A 83 7.35 0.67 12.83
N ALA A 84 7.40 -0.58 12.37
CA ALA A 84 6.97 -1.74 13.13
C ALA A 84 8.17 -2.41 13.82
N PRO A 85 8.33 -2.27 15.15
CA PRO A 85 9.36 -3.00 15.88
C PRO A 85 9.03 -4.49 15.95
N THR A 86 10.05 -5.32 15.78
CA THR A 86 9.93 -6.77 15.96
C THR A 86 9.76 -7.16 17.44
N ASN A 87 9.30 -8.37 17.71
CA ASN A 87 9.26 -8.94 19.05
C ASN A 87 10.65 -8.95 19.72
N ALA A 88 11.71 -9.11 18.92
CA ALA A 88 13.09 -9.00 19.40
C ALA A 88 13.43 -7.58 19.88
N ALA A 89 12.91 -6.55 19.21
CA ALA A 89 13.06 -5.15 19.63
C ALA A 89 12.40 -4.89 20.99
N PHE A 90 11.20 -5.44 21.22
CA PHE A 90 10.53 -5.36 22.52
C PHE A 90 11.28 -6.15 23.60
N ALA A 91 11.85 -7.31 23.27
CA ALA A 91 12.65 -8.11 24.19
C ALA A 91 14.02 -7.49 24.52
N ALA A 92 14.56 -6.64 23.63
CA ALA A 92 15.81 -5.92 23.85
C ALA A 92 15.65 -4.75 24.83
N LEU A 93 14.42 -4.30 25.10
CA LEU A 93 14.17 -3.31 26.14
C LEU A 93 14.42 -3.91 27.53
N PRO A 94 14.89 -3.11 28.50
CA PRO A 94 15.06 -3.57 29.88
C PRO A 94 13.76 -4.13 30.44
N ALA A 95 13.89 -5.21 31.21
CA ALA A 95 12.76 -5.89 31.84
C ALA A 95 11.93 -4.90 32.68
N GLY A 96 10.61 -4.93 32.51
CA GLY A 96 9.67 -4.02 33.18
C GLY A 96 9.24 -2.81 32.35
N THR A 97 9.94 -2.45 31.27
CA THR A 97 9.47 -1.36 30.38
C THR A 97 8.22 -1.77 29.62
N VAL A 98 8.22 -2.92 28.94
CA VAL A 98 7.06 -3.41 28.19
C VAL A 98 5.87 -3.67 29.12
N GLU A 99 6.11 -4.29 30.27
CA GLU A 99 5.08 -4.54 31.29
C GLU A 99 4.51 -3.24 31.86
N GLY A 100 5.32 -2.20 32.00
CA GLY A 100 4.88 -0.85 32.35
C GLY A 100 3.97 -0.27 31.26
N LEU A 101 4.39 -0.35 30.00
CA LEU A 101 3.66 0.19 28.85
C LEU A 101 2.34 -0.52 28.58
N LEU A 102 2.21 -1.80 28.93
CA LEU A 102 0.98 -2.58 28.79
C LEU A 102 -0.01 -2.39 29.95
N LYS A 103 0.33 -1.62 30.99
CA LYS A 103 -0.62 -1.30 32.07
C LYS A 103 -1.70 -0.35 31.56
N ALA A 104 -2.92 -0.52 32.09
CA ALA A 104 -4.04 0.36 31.77
C ALA A 104 -3.76 1.84 32.12
N GLU A 105 -2.96 2.08 33.16
CA GLU A 105 -2.50 3.42 33.58
C GLU A 105 -1.53 4.06 32.58
N SER A 106 -0.92 3.26 31.70
CA SER A 106 0.05 3.71 30.69
C SER A 106 -0.54 3.76 29.29
N LYS A 107 -1.88 3.70 29.14
CA LYS A 107 -2.54 3.82 27.83
C LYS A 107 -2.20 5.11 27.09
N ASP A 108 -2.08 6.23 27.80
CA ASP A 108 -1.69 7.50 27.19
C ASP A 108 -0.25 7.45 26.69
N ALA A 109 0.66 6.87 27.49
CA ALA A 109 2.04 6.65 27.08
C ALA A 109 2.15 5.68 25.89
N LEU A 110 1.36 4.60 25.89
CA LEU A 110 1.29 3.63 24.81
C LEU A 110 0.79 4.27 23.52
N THR A 111 -0.27 5.09 23.60
CA THR A 111 -0.78 5.87 22.47
C THR A 111 0.26 6.84 21.95
N GLY A 112 0.99 7.52 22.86
CA GLY A 112 2.10 8.39 22.51
C GLY A 112 3.21 7.67 21.75
N ILE A 113 3.62 6.48 22.23
CA ILE A 113 4.63 5.65 21.59
C ILE A 113 4.15 5.14 20.23
N LEU A 114 2.91 4.65 20.13
CA LEU A 114 2.36 4.13 18.88
C LEU A 114 2.24 5.25 17.83
N THR A 115 1.77 6.43 18.22
CA THR A 115 1.72 7.61 17.32
C THR A 115 3.10 8.15 16.97
N TYR A 116 4.14 7.88 17.78
CA TYR A 116 5.53 8.21 17.46
C TYR A 116 6.15 7.27 16.43
N HIS A 117 5.68 6.01 16.36
CA HIS A 117 6.08 5.08 15.30
C HIS A 117 5.34 5.31 13.98
N VAL A 118 4.37 6.23 13.95
CA VAL A 118 3.54 6.49 12.77
C VAL A 118 3.87 7.87 12.23
N VAL A 119 4.13 7.93 10.94
CA VAL A 119 4.33 9.15 10.17
C VAL A 119 3.17 9.30 9.20
N ALA A 120 2.60 10.50 9.13
CA ALA A 120 1.64 10.84 8.10
C ALA A 120 2.39 11.08 6.78
N GLY A 121 2.03 10.35 5.73
CA GLY A 121 2.72 10.37 4.45
C GLY A 121 3.18 8.98 4.00
N ASN A 122 3.42 8.83 2.71
CA ASN A 122 4.09 7.67 2.14
C ASN A 122 5.56 8.02 2.02
N VAL A 123 6.39 7.40 2.86
CA VAL A 123 7.84 7.63 2.87
C VAL A 123 8.49 6.28 2.57
N MET A 124 8.89 6.10 1.32
CA MET A 124 9.65 4.94 0.89
C MET A 124 11.13 5.11 1.26
N SER A 125 11.87 4.01 1.34
CA SER A 125 13.30 4.05 1.62
C SER A 125 14.09 4.84 0.57
N GLY A 126 13.63 4.86 -0.69
CA GLY A 126 14.23 5.65 -1.77
C GLY A 126 14.03 7.15 -1.66
N ASP A 127 13.01 7.60 -0.93
CA ASP A 127 12.73 9.03 -0.70
C ASP A 127 13.46 9.56 0.54
N LEU A 128 14.09 8.67 1.31
CA LEU A 128 14.80 9.00 2.53
C LEU A 128 16.24 9.44 2.22
N SER A 129 16.62 10.61 2.74
CA SER A 129 17.98 11.12 2.69
C SER A 129 18.64 11.10 4.07
N ASP A 130 19.97 10.97 4.09
CA ASP A 130 20.75 11.07 5.33
C ASP A 130 20.59 12.46 5.97
N GLY A 131 20.27 12.50 7.26
CA GLY A 131 20.00 13.72 8.00
C GLY A 131 18.58 14.29 7.80
N GLN A 132 17.72 13.61 7.04
CA GLN A 132 16.33 14.03 6.87
C GLN A 132 15.56 13.95 8.18
N VAL A 133 14.72 14.95 8.43
CA VAL A 133 13.85 15.00 9.61
C VAL A 133 12.42 14.75 9.17
N VAL A 134 11.76 13.79 9.80
CA VAL A 134 10.39 13.38 9.50
C VAL A 134 9.52 13.65 10.73
N THR A 135 8.36 14.26 10.52
CA THR A 135 7.42 14.56 11.61
C THR A 135 6.45 13.39 11.80
N THR A 136 6.36 12.90 13.03
CA THR A 136 5.44 11.83 13.42
C THR A 136 4.05 12.37 13.72
N VAL A 137 3.05 11.49 13.78
CA VAL A 137 1.68 11.85 14.17
C VAL A 137 1.62 12.35 15.62
N ASN A 138 2.57 11.93 16.47
CA ASN A 138 2.72 12.45 17.82
C ASN A 138 3.17 13.92 17.88
N GLY A 139 3.58 14.52 16.75
CA GLY A 139 4.09 15.89 16.66
C GLY A 139 5.60 16.02 16.93
N GLN A 140 6.24 14.94 17.38
CA GLN A 140 7.70 14.86 17.52
C GLN A 140 8.36 14.49 16.20
N THR A 141 9.65 14.81 16.08
CA THR A 141 10.43 14.52 14.88
C THR A 141 11.34 13.31 15.07
N LEU A 142 11.50 12.56 13.98
CA LEU A 142 12.46 11.47 13.82
C LEU A 142 13.54 11.92 12.85
N THR A 143 14.80 11.69 13.22
CA THR A 143 15.93 11.92 12.31
C THR A 143 16.27 10.60 11.62
N VAL A 144 16.37 10.66 10.30
CA VAL A 144 16.81 9.57 9.45
C VAL A 144 18.32 9.68 9.28
N SER A 145 19.01 8.56 9.42
CA SER A 145 20.46 8.47 9.23
C SER A 145 20.79 7.26 8.39
N ILE A 146 21.60 7.42 7.36
CA ILE A 146 22.00 6.32 6.48
C ILE A 146 23.48 6.04 6.72
N LYS A 147 23.79 4.88 7.32
CA LYS A 147 25.17 4.46 7.60
C LYS A 147 25.43 3.10 6.97
N ASP A 148 26.52 2.99 6.22
CA ASP A 148 26.95 1.73 5.58
C ASP A 148 25.85 1.08 4.72
N GLY A 149 25.03 1.90 4.06
CA GLY A 149 23.88 1.45 3.26
C GLY A 149 22.67 0.98 4.08
N LYS A 150 22.68 1.15 5.41
CA LYS A 150 21.55 0.86 6.29
C LYS A 150 20.84 2.14 6.69
N VAL A 151 19.52 2.14 6.54
CA VAL A 151 18.65 3.23 7.01
C VAL A 151 18.41 3.04 8.51
N MET A 152 18.64 4.10 9.27
CA MET A 152 18.37 4.20 10.70
C MET A 152 17.38 5.34 10.94
N ILE A 153 16.43 5.14 11.86
CA ILE A 153 15.38 6.11 12.15
C ILE A 153 15.32 6.29 13.66
N GLY A 154 15.59 7.50 14.14
CA GLY A 154 15.59 7.79 15.59
C GLY A 154 16.58 6.95 16.42
N GLY A 155 17.58 6.33 15.77
CA GLY A 155 18.53 5.42 16.40
C GLY A 155 18.20 3.92 16.25
N ALA A 156 17.03 3.56 15.73
CA ALA A 156 16.67 2.18 15.38
C ALA A 156 17.12 1.85 13.96
N THR A 157 17.61 0.63 13.71
CA THR A 157 17.99 0.18 12.37
C THR A 157 16.78 -0.42 11.66
N VAL A 158 16.55 -0.04 10.40
CA VAL A 158 15.54 -0.66 9.55
C VAL A 158 16.07 -2.01 9.04
N VAL A 159 15.41 -3.10 9.42
CA VAL A 159 15.78 -4.48 9.04
C VAL A 159 15.11 -4.89 7.74
N ALA A 160 13.86 -4.46 7.53
CA ALA A 160 13.14 -4.59 6.27
C ALA A 160 12.39 -3.29 5.99
N ALA A 161 12.54 -2.77 4.78
CA ALA A 161 11.90 -1.53 4.34
C ALA A 161 10.91 -1.82 3.21
N ASP A 162 10.05 -0.83 2.92
CA ASP A 162 9.17 -0.80 1.74
C ASP A 162 8.13 -1.93 1.66
N LEU A 163 7.62 -2.37 2.81
CA LEU A 163 6.48 -3.27 2.83
C LEU A 163 5.20 -2.49 2.49
N ALA A 164 4.77 -2.58 1.24
CA ALA A 164 3.59 -1.88 0.75
C ALA A 164 2.30 -2.47 1.37
N GLY A 165 1.52 -1.61 2.03
CA GLY A 165 0.16 -1.88 2.47
C GLY A 165 -0.86 -1.04 1.70
N SER A 166 -2.14 -1.42 1.80
CA SER A 166 -3.23 -0.75 1.09
C SER A 166 -3.34 0.75 1.42
N ASN A 167 -2.98 1.11 2.66
CA ASN A 167 -3.10 2.45 3.21
C ASN A 167 -1.75 3.05 3.62
N GLY A 168 -0.63 2.48 3.18
CA GLY A 168 0.66 2.93 3.67
C GLY A 168 1.87 2.07 3.34
N VAL A 169 2.97 2.32 4.05
CA VAL A 169 4.21 1.57 4.01
C VAL A 169 4.59 1.14 5.42
N VAL A 170 5.02 -0.11 5.59
CA VAL A 170 5.58 -0.62 6.83
C VAL A 170 7.09 -0.78 6.70
N HIS A 171 7.81 -0.25 7.68
CA HIS A 171 9.25 -0.43 7.83
C HIS A 171 9.52 -1.18 9.14
N VAL A 172 10.11 -2.35 9.04
CA VAL A 172 10.46 -3.19 10.18
C VAL A 172 11.75 -2.69 10.81
N ILE A 173 11.72 -2.45 12.12
CA ILE A 173 12.87 -1.93 12.88
C ILE A 173 13.32 -2.89 13.99
N ASP A 174 14.60 -2.81 14.34
CA ASP A 174 15.24 -3.64 15.36
C ASP A 174 15.09 -3.12 16.80
N SER A 175 14.61 -1.89 16.98
CA SER A 175 14.53 -1.20 18.28
C SER A 175 13.24 -0.41 18.40
N VAL A 176 12.69 -0.30 19.60
CA VAL A 176 11.46 0.49 19.85
C VAL A 176 11.79 1.97 19.99
N LEU A 177 11.06 2.84 19.29
CA LEU A 177 11.20 4.28 19.36
C LEU A 177 10.44 4.84 20.56
N LEU A 178 11.15 5.46 21.51
CA LEU A 178 10.53 6.08 22.68
C LEU A 178 10.53 7.61 22.53
N PRO A 179 9.36 8.27 22.66
CA PRO A 179 9.27 9.73 22.68
C PRO A 179 10.03 10.31 23.89
N LYS A 180 10.60 11.51 23.74
CA LYS A 180 11.37 12.21 24.80
C LYS A 180 10.51 13.16 25.62
#